data_AF-A0AAD7ERV7-F1
#
_entry.id   AF-A0AAD7ERV7-F1
#
_cell.length_a   1.000
_cell.length_b   1.000
_cell.length_c   1.000
_cell.angle_alpha   90.00
_cell.angle_beta   90.00
_cell.angle_gamma   90.00
#
_symmetry.space_group_name_H-M   'P 1'
#
loop_
_entity.id
_entity.type
_entity.pdbx_description
1 polymer ?
#
loop_
_entity_poly.entity_id
_entity_poly.type
_entity_poly.pdbx_seq_one_letter_code
_entity_poly.pdbx_strand_id
1 'polypeptide(L)' 'IHNAMQNGIGGLRQTFDNLARMFNDSSWTRDNMQSFYLLLDRSLYLNAPNP' A
#
# COMPACT_ATOMS: atom_id res chain seq x y z
N ILE A 1 11.62 8.66 -1.33
CA ILE A 1 10.54 7.66 -1.49
C ILE A 1 9.49 7.77 -0.38
N HIS A 2 9.86 7.80 0.91
CA HIS A 2 8.93 7.98 2.04
C HIS A 2 7.94 9.17 1.92
N ASN A 3 8.42 10.36 1.51
CA ASN A 3 7.57 11.56 1.35
C ASN A 3 6.68 11.58 0.11
N ALA A 4 7.01 10.79 -0.93
CA ALA A 4 6.20 10.69 -2.14
C ALA A 4 4.98 9.80 -1.91
N MET A 5 5.11 8.77 -1.07
CA MET A 5 4.01 7.88 -0.69
C MET A 5 3.01 8.55 0.24
N GLN A 6 3.44 9.32 1.25
CA GLN A 6 2.49 10.03 2.10
C GLN A 6 1.63 11.03 1.31
N ASN A 7 2.23 11.75 0.36
CA ASN A 7 1.50 12.69 -0.50
C ASN A 7 0.69 12.00 -1.62
N GLY A 8 1.20 10.91 -2.20
CA GLY A 8 0.47 10.15 -3.24
C GLY A 8 -0.69 9.32 -2.70
N ILE A 9 -0.55 8.73 -1.51
CA ILE A 9 -1.60 7.93 -0.88
C ILE A 9 -2.74 8.82 -0.36
N GLY A 10 -2.48 10.09 -0.04
CA GLY A 10 -3.54 11.06 0.26
C GLY A 10 -4.53 11.22 -0.91
N GLY A 11 -4.03 11.28 -2.15
CA GLY A 11 -4.84 11.28 -3.37
C GLY A 11 -5.44 9.91 -3.72
N LEU A 12 -4.76 8.82 -3.38
CA LEU A 12 -5.22 7.45 -3.64
C LEU A 12 -6.18 6.89 -2.58
N ARG A 13 -6.33 7.52 -1.41
CA ARG A 13 -7.22 7.02 -0.34
C ARG A 13 -8.64 6.86 -0.85
N GLN A 14 -9.14 7.88 -1.55
CA GLN A 14 -10.47 7.86 -2.14
C GLN A 14 -10.59 6.80 -3.25
N THR A 15 -9.51 6.54 -4.00
CA THR A 15 -9.45 5.47 -5.00
C THR A 15 -9.55 4.10 -4.34
N PHE A 16 -8.76 3.83 -3.30
CA PHE A 16 -8.78 2.58 -2.56
C PHE A 16 -10.13 2.34 -1.86
N ASP A 17 -10.71 3.37 -1.25
CA ASP A 17 -12.02 3.28 -0.62
C ASP A 17 -13.14 3.03 -1.67
N ASN A 18 -13.02 3.61 -2.86
CA ASN A 18 -13.94 3.32 -3.97
C ASN A 18 -13.77 1.89 -4.52
N LEU A 19 -12.55 1.38 -4.64
CA LEU A 19 -12.29 -0.01 -5.02
C LEU A 19 -12.87 -0.97 -3.99
N ALA A 20 -12.66 -0.71 -2.70
CA ALA A 20 -13.23 -1.50 -1.62
C ALA A 20 -14.76 -1.53 -1.68
N ARG A 21 -15.40 -0.42 -2.03
CA ARG A 21 -16.86 -0.36 -2.25
C ARG A 21 -17.30 -1.10 -3.52
N MET A 22 -16.60 -0.95 -4.64
CA MET A 22 -16.93 -1.62 -5.90
C MET A 22 -16.86 -3.15 -5.78
N PHE A 23 -15.84 -3.66 -5.11
CA PHE A 23 -15.66 -5.10 -4.91
C PHE A 23 -16.35 -5.63 -3.66
N ASN A 24 -16.95 -4.75 -2.85
CA ASN A 24 -17.47 -5.06 -1.52
C ASN A 24 -16.44 -5.82 -0.65
N ASP A 25 -15.18 -5.41 -0.75
CA ASP A 25 -14.04 -6.06 -0.10
C ASP A 25 -13.14 -5.03 0.59
N SER A 26 -13.08 -5.12 1.91
CA SER A 26 -12.27 -4.25 2.76
C SER A 26 -10.76 -4.46 2.61
N SER A 27 -10.31 -5.55 1.99
CA SER A 27 -8.89 -5.79 1.69
C SER A 27 -8.29 -4.70 0.79
N TRP A 28 -9.12 -4.06 -0.04
CA TRP A 28 -8.74 -2.96 -0.92
C TRP A 28 -8.67 -1.59 -0.27
N THR A 29 -9.01 -1.49 1.03
CA THR A 29 -8.87 -0.22 1.76
C THR A 29 -7.43 0.25 1.78
N ARG A 30 -7.26 1.56 1.86
CA ARG A 30 -5.96 2.21 1.87
C ARG A 30 -5.03 1.66 2.96
N ASP A 31 -5.58 1.40 4.14
CA ASP A 31 -4.78 0.93 5.28
C ASP A 31 -4.29 -0.51 5.09
N ASN A 32 -5.12 -1.38 4.51
CA ASN A 32 -4.71 -2.74 4.14
C ASN A 32 -3.66 -2.74 3.03
N MET A 33 -3.86 -1.94 1.98
CA MET A 33 -2.91 -1.81 0.87
C MET A 33 -1.57 -1.21 1.33
N GLN A 34 -1.60 -0.24 2.24
CA GLN A 34 -0.38 0.29 2.84
C GLN A 34 0.37 -0.79 3.65
N SER A 35 -0.35 -1.60 4.42
CA SER A 35 0.25 -2.69 5.20
C SER A 35 0.87 -3.76 4.29
N PHE A 36 0.19 -4.16 3.22
CA PHE A 36 0.72 -5.08 2.21
C PHE A 36 2.01 -4.56 1.56
N TYR A 37 2.05 -3.28 1.20
CA TYR A 37 3.24 -2.68 0.61
C TYR A 37 4.43 -2.70 1.58
N LEU A 38 4.21 -2.33 2.86
CA LEU A 38 5.26 -2.38 3.88
C LEU A 38 5.81 -3.80 4.09
N LEU A 39 4.94 -4.82 4.01
CA LEU A 39 5.35 -6.22 4.06
C LEU A 39 6.19 -6.63 2.84
N LEU A 40 5.79 -6.21 1.63
CA LEU A 40 6.53 -6.47 0.40
C LEU A 40 7.90 -5.78 0.42
N ASP A 41 7.96 -4.51 0.82
CA ASP A 41 9.21 -3.75 0.92
C ASP A 41 10.18 -4.41 1.92
N ARG A 42 9.66 -4.83 3.08
CA ARG A 42 10.44 -5.58 4.08
C ARG A 42 10.92 -6.94 3.55
N SER A 43 10.08 -7.65 2.79
CA SER A 43 10.43 -8.95 2.18
C SER A 43 11.51 -8.78 1.11
N LEU A 44 11.40 -7.75 0.27
CA LEU A 44 12.41 -7.41 -0.73
C LEU A 44 13.74 -7.02 -0.07
N TYR A 45 13.69 -6.26 1.03
CA TYR A 45 14.88 -5.92 1.81
C TYR A 45 15.56 -7.15 2.43
N LEU A 46 14.79 -8.11 2.94
CA LEU A 46 15.30 -9.36 3.52
C LEU A 46 15.85 -10.35 2.49
N ASN A 47 15.32 -10.33 1.26
CA ASN A 47 15.76 -11.21 0.17
C ASN A 47 16.75 -10.55 -0.79
N ALA A 48 17.12 -9.28 -0.55
CA ALA A 48 18.19 -8.65 -1.29
C ALA A 48 19.50 -9.39 -0.96
N PRO A 49 20.26 -9.88 -1.98
CA PRO A 49 21.59 -10.42 -1.71
C PRO A 49 22.40 -9.36 -0.97
N ASN A 50 22.89 -9.72 0.21
CA ASN A 50 23.68 -8.84 1.06
C ASN A 50 24.83 -8.22 0.22
N PRO A 51 25.07 -6.89 0.32
CA PRO A 51 26.09 -6.22 -0.48
C PRO A 51 27.50 -6.79 -0.30
#